data_AF-A0A2V6TC02-F1
#
_entry.id   AF-A0A2V6TC02-F1
#
_cell.length_a   1.000
_cell.length_b   1.000
_cell.length_c   1.000
_cell.angle_alpha   90.00
_cell.angle_beta   90.00
_cell.angle_gamma   90.00
#
_symmetry.space_group_name_H-M   'P 1'
#
loop_
_entity.id
_entity.type
_entity.pdbx_description
1 polymer ?
#
loop_
_entity_poly.entity_id
_entity_poly.type
_entity_poly.pdbx_seq_one_letter_code
_entity_poly.pdbx_strand_id
1 'polypeptide(L)'
;MVVMETRSALWVAVTALMLAAEPGRAADLGGLRTDLRRTLIPLDEIIGGGPPPDGIPPIDAPVFVSPAAADGWLRPKEPVLGVRVGSDARAYPLQVLLWHEIVNDVVGGRPLVVTYCPLCNAGLVFDRVVDGTRIDFGTSGRLWKSDLLMYDRQTHSLWSQMEGRAVVGTRAGVRLARVPANTLSYEEFKEAYPAGRILSRETGVTRAYGRNPYEAYDQVDSRPFLFSGAPDSRRPPKERVAGVTLGDA
;
A
#
# COMPACT_ATOMS: atom_id res chain seq x y z
N MET A 1 -3.20 -88.64 -20.84
CA MET A 1 -3.41 -87.60 -21.86
C MET A 1 -4.43 -86.63 -21.27
N VAL A 2 -3.98 -85.71 -20.39
CA VAL A 2 -3.96 -84.24 -20.58
C VAL A 2 -5.34 -83.75 -21.05
N VAL A 3 -6.10 -82.95 -20.29
CA VAL A 3 -5.84 -81.54 -19.96
C VAL A 3 -6.55 -81.17 -18.64
N MET A 4 -5.80 -80.53 -17.73
CA MET A 4 -6.30 -79.75 -16.59
C MET A 4 -6.71 -78.36 -17.12
N GLU A 5 -7.99 -77.98 -17.01
CA GLU A 5 -8.40 -76.59 -17.23
C GLU A 5 -8.26 -75.78 -15.94
N THR A 6 -7.16 -75.03 -15.84
CA THR A 6 -6.99 -73.94 -14.88
C THR A 6 -7.78 -72.72 -15.36
N ARG A 7 -8.85 -72.36 -14.64
CA ARG A 7 -9.53 -71.07 -14.82
C ARG A 7 -8.80 -69.98 -14.05
N SER A 8 -8.04 -69.16 -14.79
CA SER A 8 -7.38 -67.95 -14.29
C SER A 8 -8.42 -66.86 -13.98
N ALA A 9 -8.49 -66.41 -12.73
CA ALA A 9 -9.25 -65.22 -12.35
C ALA A 9 -8.40 -63.97 -12.65
N LEU A 10 -8.79 -63.18 -13.66
CA LEU A 10 -8.25 -61.84 -13.87
C LEU A 10 -8.88 -60.88 -12.85
N TRP A 11 -8.10 -60.42 -11.89
CA TRP A 11 -8.43 -59.25 -11.09
C TRP A 11 -7.98 -58.00 -11.85
N VAL A 12 -8.94 -57.27 -12.42
CA VAL A 12 -8.68 -55.91 -12.93
C VAL A 12 -8.62 -54.98 -11.73
N ALA A 13 -7.41 -54.68 -11.26
CA ALA A 13 -7.20 -53.61 -10.29
C ALA A 13 -7.44 -52.27 -10.98
N VAL A 14 -8.59 -51.65 -10.73
CA VAL A 14 -8.84 -50.25 -11.09
C VAL A 14 -8.06 -49.39 -10.11
N THR A 15 -6.83 -49.03 -10.47
CA THR A 15 -6.06 -48.04 -9.73
C THR A 15 -6.67 -46.66 -10.00
N ALA A 16 -7.54 -46.19 -9.11
CA ALA A 16 -7.97 -44.81 -9.10
C ALA A 16 -6.75 -43.93 -8.82
N LEU A 17 -6.19 -43.31 -9.87
CA LEU A 17 -5.17 -42.28 -9.74
C LEU A 17 -5.87 -41.03 -9.16
N MET A 18 -5.92 -40.94 -7.84
CA MET A 18 -6.23 -39.70 -7.15
C MET A 18 -5.11 -38.72 -7.49
N LEU A 19 -5.36 -37.82 -8.44
CA LEU A 19 -4.59 -36.59 -8.59
C LEU A 19 -4.71 -35.82 -7.28
N ALA A 20 -3.78 -36.04 -6.36
CA ALA A 20 -3.53 -35.11 -5.29
C ALA A 20 -3.18 -33.78 -5.98
N ALA A 21 -4.06 -32.79 -5.87
CA ALA A 21 -3.72 -31.43 -6.23
C ALA A 21 -2.47 -31.08 -5.42
N GLU A 22 -1.34 -30.87 -6.10
CA GLU A 22 -0.17 -30.29 -5.45
C GLU A 22 -0.64 -29.00 -4.76
N PRO A 23 -0.29 -28.77 -3.48
CA PRO A 23 -0.58 -27.49 -2.86
C PRO A 23 0.04 -26.43 -3.75
N GLY A 24 -0.82 -25.63 -4.40
CA GLY A 24 -0.40 -24.66 -5.39
C GLY A 24 0.75 -23.85 -4.81
N ARG A 25 1.91 -23.93 -5.46
CA ARG A 25 3.11 -23.19 -5.07
C ARG A 25 2.68 -21.76 -4.76
N ALA A 26 2.70 -21.40 -3.48
CA ALA A 26 2.25 -20.09 -3.05
C ALA A 26 2.98 -19.04 -3.90
N ALA A 27 2.24 -18.11 -4.50
CA ALA A 27 2.84 -16.99 -5.20
C ALA A 27 3.91 -16.38 -4.27
N ASP A 28 5.14 -16.23 -4.76
CA ASP A 28 6.23 -15.70 -3.95
C ASP A 28 5.98 -14.22 -3.69
N LEU A 29 5.32 -13.95 -2.56
CA LEU A 29 5.05 -12.62 -2.04
C LEU A 29 6.20 -12.08 -1.18
N GLY A 30 7.42 -12.61 -1.34
CA GLY A 30 8.64 -11.99 -0.79
C GLY A 30 8.79 -12.26 0.70
N GLY A 31 8.44 -13.47 1.13
CA GLY A 31 8.47 -13.86 2.53
C GLY A 31 7.20 -13.51 3.32
N LEU A 32 6.18 -12.92 2.70
CA LEU A 32 4.87 -12.74 3.34
C LEU A 32 4.14 -14.07 3.49
N ARG A 33 3.56 -14.29 4.68
CA ARG A 33 2.76 -15.48 5.02
C ARG A 33 1.27 -15.24 4.72
N THR A 34 0.98 -14.67 3.56
CA THR A 34 -0.39 -14.31 3.14
C THR A 34 -1.18 -15.56 2.79
N ASP A 35 -2.43 -15.68 3.27
CA ASP A 35 -3.35 -16.73 2.85
C ASP A 35 -3.89 -16.48 1.43
N LEU A 36 -3.37 -17.23 0.45
CA LEU A 36 -3.72 -17.04 -0.96
C LEU A 36 -5.05 -17.67 -1.38
N ARG A 37 -5.76 -18.35 -0.46
CA ARG A 37 -7.07 -18.98 -0.76
C ARG A 37 -8.17 -17.95 -0.99
N ARG A 38 -7.99 -16.73 -0.50
CA ARG A 38 -8.92 -15.61 -0.69
C ARG A 38 -8.21 -14.50 -1.45
N THR A 39 -8.56 -14.36 -2.71
CA THR A 39 -8.03 -13.33 -3.60
C THR A 39 -9.15 -12.66 -4.37
N LEU A 40 -9.10 -11.33 -4.48
CA LEU A 40 -10.03 -10.50 -5.23
C LEU A 40 -9.39 -9.91 -6.50
N ILE A 41 -8.10 -10.15 -6.69
CA ILE A 41 -7.33 -9.72 -7.86
C ILE A 41 -6.51 -10.92 -8.38
N PRO A 42 -6.12 -10.95 -9.67
CA PRO A 42 -5.26 -12.00 -10.19
C PRO A 42 -3.87 -11.95 -9.53
N LEU A 43 -3.39 -13.08 -8.98
CA LEU A 43 -2.11 -13.13 -8.25
C LEU A 43 -0.91 -12.89 -9.17
N ASP A 44 -1.05 -13.21 -10.46
CA ASP A 44 -0.06 -12.99 -11.51
C ASP A 44 0.05 -11.51 -11.94
N GLU A 45 -0.93 -10.67 -11.59
CA GLU A 45 -0.83 -9.21 -11.73
C GLU A 45 -0.08 -8.56 -10.56
N ILE A 46 0.19 -9.28 -9.48
CA ILE A 46 0.94 -8.77 -8.33
C ILE A 46 2.43 -8.94 -8.61
N ILE A 47 3.14 -7.83 -8.68
CA ILE A 47 4.58 -7.79 -9.00
C ILE A 47 5.41 -7.30 -7.81
N GLY A 48 6.68 -7.65 -7.79
CA GLY A 48 7.64 -7.14 -6.81
C GLY A 48 8.17 -5.76 -7.22
N GLY A 49 8.18 -4.82 -6.27
CA GLY A 49 8.83 -3.51 -6.43
C GLY A 49 10.33 -3.53 -6.16
N GLY A 50 10.88 -4.65 -5.65
CA GLY A 50 12.30 -4.82 -5.32
C GLY A 50 12.57 -4.93 -3.81
N PRO A 51 12.08 -4.00 -2.97
CA PRO A 51 12.21 -4.12 -1.52
C PRO A 51 11.48 -5.35 -0.97
N PRO A 52 12.03 -6.02 0.07
CA PRO A 52 11.27 -6.99 0.85
C PRO A 52 10.19 -6.28 1.69
N PRO A 53 9.29 -7.03 2.37
CA PRO A 53 8.40 -6.47 3.38
C PRO A 53 9.16 -5.61 4.40
N ASP A 54 8.67 -4.40 4.64
CA ASP A 54 9.27 -3.35 5.46
C ASP A 54 10.68 -2.90 5.03
N GLY A 55 11.12 -3.27 3.82
CA GLY A 55 12.37 -2.79 3.22
C GLY A 55 12.35 -1.28 2.91
N ILE A 56 11.14 -0.73 2.72
CA ILE A 56 10.86 0.69 2.86
C ILE A 56 10.28 0.87 4.27
N PRO A 57 11.07 1.35 5.25
CA PRO A 57 10.71 1.23 6.66
C PRO A 57 9.48 2.11 6.96
N PRO A 58 8.34 1.57 7.40
CA PRO A 58 7.22 2.40 7.84
C PRO A 58 7.57 3.14 9.14
N ILE A 59 6.88 4.24 9.41
CA ILE A 59 7.03 5.01 10.66
C ILE A 59 5.93 4.59 11.64
N ASP A 60 6.30 3.84 12.67
CA ASP A 60 5.35 3.32 13.67
C ASP A 60 5.23 4.19 14.94
N ALA A 61 6.23 5.05 15.16
CA ALA A 61 6.29 5.98 16.29
C ALA A 61 6.66 7.39 15.77
N PRO A 62 5.73 8.06 15.07
CA PRO A 62 6.03 9.35 14.45
C PRO A 62 6.31 10.43 15.50
N VAL A 63 7.45 11.11 15.34
CA VAL A 63 7.83 12.29 16.14
C VAL A 63 7.44 13.54 15.39
N PHE A 64 6.82 14.49 16.08
CA PHE A 64 6.33 15.72 15.49
C PHE A 64 6.97 16.95 16.11
N VAL A 65 7.15 17.97 15.28
CA VAL A 65 7.68 19.28 15.65
C VAL A 65 6.67 20.38 15.35
N SER A 66 6.89 21.56 15.92
CA SER A 66 6.12 22.76 15.57
C SER A 66 6.49 23.25 14.16
N PRO A 67 5.65 24.09 13.53
CA PRO A 67 6.00 24.70 12.26
C PRO A 67 7.30 25.53 12.32
N ALA A 68 7.49 26.30 13.39
CA ALA A 68 8.71 27.10 13.56
C ALA A 68 9.98 26.22 13.57
N ALA A 69 9.92 25.02 14.13
CA ALA A 69 11.03 24.07 14.11
C ALA A 69 11.21 23.37 12.74
N ALA A 70 10.16 23.30 11.92
CA ALA A 70 10.21 22.75 10.57
C ALA A 70 10.75 23.75 9.53
N ASP A 71 10.63 25.05 9.78
CA ASP A 71 11.02 26.12 8.84
C ASP A 71 12.49 26.05 8.39
N GLY A 72 13.37 25.46 9.21
CA GLY A 72 14.78 25.29 8.87
C GLY A 72 15.07 24.21 7.80
N TRP A 73 14.11 23.35 7.47
CA TRP A 73 14.33 22.22 6.56
C TRP A 73 13.16 21.87 5.62
N LEU A 74 11.99 22.45 5.84
CA LEU A 74 10.82 22.28 4.98
C LEU A 74 10.51 23.62 4.31
N ARG A 75 10.72 23.71 3.00
CA ARG A 75 10.51 24.97 2.27
C ARG A 75 9.02 25.30 2.14
N PRO A 76 8.64 26.59 2.05
CA PRO A 76 7.23 27.01 2.04
C PRO A 76 6.35 26.31 1.00
N LYS A 77 6.86 26.11 -0.22
CA LYS A 77 6.13 25.47 -1.33
C LYS A 77 6.26 23.95 -1.38
N GLU A 78 6.97 23.33 -0.43
CA GLU A 78 7.05 21.87 -0.42
C GLU A 78 5.69 21.26 -0.05
N PRO A 79 5.29 20.19 -0.75
CA PRO A 79 4.00 19.58 -0.51
C PRO A 79 4.00 18.77 0.79
N VAL A 80 2.92 18.92 1.54
CA VAL A 80 2.60 18.13 2.72
C VAL A 80 1.23 17.48 2.54
N LEU A 81 1.07 16.26 3.04
CA LEU A 81 -0.25 15.66 3.20
C LEU A 81 -0.81 16.14 4.54
N GLY A 82 -1.83 17.00 4.51
CA GLY A 82 -2.49 17.54 5.69
C GLY A 82 -3.67 16.68 6.12
N VAL A 83 -3.75 16.35 7.41
CA VAL A 83 -4.84 15.60 8.04
C VAL A 83 -5.31 16.35 9.26
N ARG A 84 -6.63 16.41 9.48
CA ARG A 84 -7.19 16.97 10.72
C ARG A 84 -8.29 16.08 11.28
N VAL A 85 -8.18 15.78 12.57
CA VAL A 85 -9.23 15.10 13.36
C VAL A 85 -9.55 15.99 14.55
N GLY A 86 -10.77 16.54 14.58
CA GLY A 86 -11.13 17.55 15.59
C GLY A 86 -10.21 18.78 15.50
N SER A 87 -9.56 19.12 16.61
CA SER A 87 -8.56 20.20 16.70
C SER A 87 -7.13 19.75 16.41
N ASP A 88 -6.88 18.45 16.25
CA ASP A 88 -5.54 17.91 15.99
C ASP A 88 -5.25 17.89 14.49
N ALA A 89 -4.45 18.85 14.02
CA ALA A 89 -3.99 18.96 12.64
C ALA A 89 -2.52 18.51 12.53
N ARG A 90 -2.26 17.60 11.58
CA ARG A 90 -0.93 17.05 11.27
C ARG A 90 -0.59 17.29 9.81
N ALA A 91 0.65 17.66 9.55
CA ALA A 91 1.24 17.65 8.21
C ALA A 91 2.28 16.54 8.13
N TYR A 92 2.22 15.77 7.06
CA TYR A 92 3.18 14.73 6.72
C TYR A 92 3.93 15.16 5.46
N PRO A 93 5.17 15.67 5.57
CA PRO A 93 5.92 16.14 4.41
C PRO A 93 6.13 15.03 3.39
N LEU A 94 5.82 15.28 2.12
CA LEU A 94 6.04 14.29 1.06
C LEU A 94 7.52 13.94 0.94
N GLN A 95 8.43 14.87 1.24
CA GLN A 95 9.87 14.60 1.29
C GLN A 95 10.27 13.52 2.30
N VAL A 96 9.43 13.24 3.31
CA VAL A 96 9.58 12.11 4.24
C VAL A 96 8.77 10.91 3.73
N LEU A 97 7.51 11.11 3.35
CA LEU A 97 6.64 10.02 2.90
C LEU A 97 7.19 9.27 1.66
N LEU A 98 7.93 9.95 0.77
CA LEU A 98 8.61 9.34 -0.37
C LEU A 98 9.58 8.21 0.01
N TRP A 99 10.09 8.21 1.24
CA TRP A 99 11.09 7.26 1.73
C TRP A 99 10.54 6.24 2.73
N HIS A 100 9.27 6.39 3.12
CA HIS A 100 8.63 5.59 4.17
C HIS A 100 7.30 4.97 3.73
N GLU A 101 6.58 5.62 2.81
CA GLU A 101 5.30 5.25 2.22
C GLU A 101 4.13 5.06 3.20
N ILE A 102 4.38 4.68 4.46
CA ILE A 102 3.39 4.36 5.48
C ILE A 102 3.81 4.97 6.82
N VAL A 103 2.87 5.65 7.48
CA VAL A 103 2.99 6.12 8.86
C VAL A 103 1.78 5.64 9.66
N ASN A 104 2.03 4.87 10.71
CA ASN A 104 1.00 4.42 11.65
C ASN A 104 0.91 5.43 12.81
N ASP A 105 -0.04 6.37 12.75
CA ASP A 105 -0.20 7.45 13.74
C ASP A 105 -1.50 7.30 14.57
N VAL A 106 -1.63 8.16 15.59
CA VAL A 106 -2.86 8.46 16.30
C VAL A 106 -3.10 9.98 16.29
N VAL A 107 -4.13 10.42 15.58
CA VAL A 107 -4.47 11.83 15.40
C VAL A 107 -5.81 12.12 16.05
N GLY A 108 -5.86 13.06 16.99
CA GLY A 108 -7.08 13.36 17.74
C GLY A 108 -7.69 12.14 18.44
N GLY A 109 -6.84 11.19 18.89
CA GLY A 109 -7.27 9.93 19.50
C GLY A 109 -7.68 8.82 18.51
N ARG A 110 -7.73 9.12 17.19
CA ARG A 110 -8.10 8.15 16.15
C ARG A 110 -6.87 7.45 15.59
N PRO A 111 -6.79 6.10 15.60
CA PRO A 111 -5.71 5.37 14.95
C PRO A 111 -5.79 5.51 13.43
N LEU A 112 -4.78 6.11 12.82
CA LEU A 112 -4.72 6.33 11.38
C LEU A 112 -3.53 5.61 10.76
N VAL A 113 -3.71 5.16 9.51
CA VAL A 113 -2.60 4.86 8.61
C VAL A 113 -2.56 5.93 7.52
N VAL A 114 -1.43 6.63 7.45
CA VAL A 114 -1.15 7.65 6.44
C VAL A 114 -0.26 7.02 5.39
N THR A 115 -0.64 7.12 4.13
CA THR A 115 0.01 6.40 3.04
C THR A 115 0.38 7.34 1.91
N TYR A 116 1.46 7.03 1.20
CA TYR A 116 1.85 7.72 -0.01
C TYR A 116 2.47 6.74 -1.00
N CYS A 117 1.84 6.59 -2.17
CA CYS A 117 2.40 5.84 -3.29
C CYS A 117 3.21 6.79 -4.18
N PRO A 118 4.56 6.68 -4.22
CA PRO A 118 5.37 7.54 -5.08
C PRO A 118 5.12 7.31 -6.57
N LEU A 119 4.86 6.07 -6.97
CA LEU A 119 4.56 5.73 -8.38
C LEU A 119 3.20 6.26 -8.84
N CYS A 120 2.30 6.53 -7.89
CA CYS A 120 0.95 7.01 -8.15
C CYS A 120 0.80 8.51 -7.91
N ASN A 121 1.79 9.13 -7.25
CA ASN A 121 1.72 10.47 -6.68
C ASN A 121 0.42 10.68 -5.86
N ALA A 122 0.06 9.67 -5.04
CA ALA A 122 -1.22 9.61 -4.34
C ALA A 122 -1.02 9.43 -2.83
N GLY A 123 -1.50 10.42 -2.05
CA GLY A 123 -1.57 10.36 -0.59
C GLY A 123 -2.97 10.01 -0.11
N LEU A 124 -3.10 8.96 0.71
CA LEU A 124 -4.38 8.49 1.24
C LEU A 124 -4.28 8.18 2.73
N VAL A 125 -5.35 8.44 3.47
CA VAL A 125 -5.39 8.24 4.92
C VAL A 125 -6.62 7.45 5.28
N PHE A 126 -6.43 6.48 6.17
CA PHE A 126 -7.50 5.58 6.59
C PHE A 126 -7.52 5.41 8.10
N ASP A 127 -8.71 5.18 8.63
CA ASP A 127 -8.87 4.56 9.93
C ASP A 127 -8.35 3.14 9.87
N ARG A 128 -7.43 2.80 10.77
CA ARG A 128 -6.82 1.46 10.82
C ARG A 128 -7.41 0.57 11.91
N VAL A 129 -8.60 0.89 12.42
CA VAL A 129 -9.37 -0.02 13.27
C VAL A 129 -10.26 -0.91 12.39
N VAL A 130 -10.04 -2.22 12.47
CA VAL A 130 -10.84 -3.24 11.79
C VAL A 130 -11.38 -4.19 12.85
N ASP A 131 -12.69 -4.33 12.93
CA ASP A 131 -13.38 -5.18 13.91
C ASP A 131 -12.90 -4.94 15.36
N GLY A 132 -12.78 -3.66 15.73
CA GLY A 132 -12.30 -3.23 17.05
C GLY A 132 -10.80 -3.40 17.29
N THR A 133 -10.05 -3.94 16.32
CA THR A 133 -8.60 -4.15 16.42
C THR A 133 -7.85 -3.08 15.66
N ARG A 134 -6.90 -2.40 16.33
CA ARG A 134 -5.93 -1.52 15.66
C ARG A 134 -4.97 -2.37 14.83
N ILE A 135 -4.93 -2.09 13.53
CA ILE A 135 -4.08 -2.79 12.56
C ILE A 135 -2.79 -2.00 12.38
N ASP A 136 -1.66 -2.70 12.32
CA ASP A 136 -0.36 -2.07 12.02
C ASP A 136 0.01 -2.44 10.60
N PHE A 137 0.14 -1.42 9.76
CA PHE A 137 0.42 -1.59 8.34
C PHE A 137 1.92 -1.46 8.09
N GLY A 138 2.44 -2.29 7.20
CA GLY A 138 3.80 -2.21 6.69
C GLY A 138 3.84 -2.12 5.18
N THR A 139 5.02 -1.84 4.63
CA THR A 139 5.23 -1.82 3.19
C THR A 139 5.44 -3.25 2.73
N SER A 140 4.67 -3.72 1.74
CA SER A 140 4.77 -5.14 1.35
C SER A 140 5.89 -5.41 0.33
N GLY A 141 6.39 -4.35 -0.32
CA GLY A 141 7.26 -4.47 -1.48
C GLY A 141 6.54 -4.98 -2.73
N ARG A 142 5.19 -5.05 -2.71
CA ARG A 142 4.35 -5.52 -3.80
C ARG A 142 3.51 -4.40 -4.38
N LEU A 143 3.28 -4.50 -5.69
CA LEU A 143 2.48 -3.57 -6.45
C LEU A 143 1.36 -4.31 -7.18
N TRP A 144 0.22 -3.64 -7.35
CA TRP A 144 -0.84 -4.04 -8.27
C TRP A 144 -1.23 -2.82 -9.12
N LYS A 145 -1.10 -2.91 -10.44
CA LYS A 145 -1.30 -1.78 -11.37
C LYS A 145 -0.44 -0.55 -11.01
N SER A 146 0.81 -0.78 -10.62
CA SER A 146 1.75 0.24 -10.09
C SER A 146 1.34 0.91 -8.77
N ASP A 147 0.18 0.57 -8.20
CA ASP A 147 -0.22 0.99 -6.85
C ASP A 147 0.43 0.10 -5.80
N LEU A 148 0.89 0.71 -4.70
CA LEU A 148 1.46 -0.06 -3.61
C LEU A 148 0.37 -0.91 -2.95
N LEU A 149 0.73 -2.15 -2.63
CA LEU A 149 -0.05 -2.97 -1.72
C LEU A 149 0.54 -2.78 -0.32
N MET A 150 -0.25 -2.25 0.60
CA MET A 150 0.10 -2.32 2.02
C MET A 150 -0.06 -3.77 2.47
N TYR A 151 0.64 -4.19 3.53
CA TYR A 151 0.29 -5.42 4.21
C TYR A 151 -0.05 -5.15 5.67
N ASP A 152 -1.03 -5.87 6.20
CA ASP A 152 -1.21 -5.86 7.65
C ASP A 152 -0.26 -6.85 8.33
N ARG A 153 0.40 -6.41 9.40
CA ARG A 153 1.41 -7.23 10.08
C ARG A 153 0.79 -8.38 10.89
N GLN A 154 -0.48 -8.26 11.27
CA GLN A 154 -1.18 -9.25 12.09
C GLN A 154 -1.51 -10.55 11.32
N THR A 155 -1.88 -10.43 10.05
CA THR A 155 -2.41 -11.52 9.21
C THR A 155 -1.68 -11.66 7.89
N HIS A 156 -0.81 -10.70 7.54
CA HIS A 156 -0.12 -10.63 6.26
C HIS A 156 -1.08 -10.51 5.07
N SER A 157 -2.32 -10.06 5.28
CA SER A 157 -3.22 -9.73 4.16
C SER A 157 -2.69 -8.52 3.40
N LEU A 158 -2.84 -8.52 2.09
CA LEU A 158 -2.48 -7.41 1.20
C LEU A 158 -3.68 -6.48 0.98
N TRP A 159 -3.43 -5.18 1.03
CA TRP A 159 -4.44 -4.14 0.92
C TRP A 159 -4.06 -3.16 -0.18
N SER A 160 -4.98 -2.92 -1.12
CA SER A 160 -4.83 -1.84 -2.10
C SER A 160 -4.86 -0.50 -1.39
N GLN A 161 -3.82 0.31 -1.58
CA GLN A 161 -3.77 1.67 -1.05
C GLN A 161 -4.85 2.53 -1.70
N MET A 162 -4.99 2.43 -3.02
CA MET A 162 -5.98 3.20 -3.76
C MET A 162 -7.41 2.89 -3.35
N GLU A 163 -7.77 1.63 -3.08
CA GLU A 163 -9.13 1.28 -2.65
C GLU A 163 -9.35 1.39 -1.13
N GLY A 164 -8.29 1.25 -0.33
CA GLY A 164 -8.41 0.99 1.10
C GLY A 164 -9.01 -0.39 1.40
N ARG A 165 -8.83 -1.38 0.51
CA ARG A 165 -9.46 -2.70 0.61
C ARG A 165 -8.41 -3.81 0.67
N ALA A 166 -8.62 -4.78 1.55
CA ALA A 166 -7.89 -6.04 1.51
C ALA A 166 -8.25 -6.80 0.22
N VAL A 167 -7.25 -7.08 -0.60
CA VAL A 167 -7.42 -7.74 -1.91
C VAL A 167 -6.93 -9.19 -1.91
N VAL A 168 -5.99 -9.55 -1.03
CA VAL A 168 -5.49 -10.91 -0.87
C VAL A 168 -5.28 -11.20 0.62
N GLY A 169 -5.55 -12.43 1.07
CA GLY A 169 -5.33 -12.82 2.46
C GLY A 169 -6.61 -13.04 3.25
N THR A 170 -6.45 -13.39 4.53
CA THR A 170 -7.54 -13.68 5.46
C THR A 170 -8.58 -12.57 5.52
N ARG A 171 -8.16 -11.30 5.35
CA ARG A 171 -9.04 -10.13 5.39
C ARG A 171 -9.62 -9.72 4.05
N ALA A 172 -9.38 -10.46 2.96
CA ALA A 172 -9.85 -10.09 1.62
C ALA A 172 -11.35 -9.71 1.60
N GLY A 173 -11.64 -8.52 1.09
CA GLY A 173 -12.98 -7.92 1.03
C GLY A 173 -13.26 -6.83 2.06
N VAL A 174 -12.51 -6.83 3.18
CA VAL A 174 -12.63 -5.79 4.20
C VAL A 174 -12.15 -4.44 3.64
N ARG A 175 -12.84 -3.35 4.00
CA ARG A 175 -12.50 -1.98 3.61
C ARG A 175 -12.21 -1.12 4.83
N LEU A 176 -11.18 -0.30 4.74
CA LEU A 176 -10.86 0.74 5.69
C LEU A 176 -11.72 1.97 5.44
N ALA A 177 -12.10 2.67 6.50
CA ALA A 177 -12.78 3.95 6.38
C ALA A 177 -11.78 5.04 6.00
N ARG A 178 -12.04 5.76 4.91
CA ARG A 178 -11.21 6.92 4.51
C ARG A 178 -11.34 8.04 5.51
N VAL A 179 -10.22 8.74 5.73
CA VAL A 179 -10.16 9.99 6.46
C VAL A 179 -9.74 11.09 5.49
N PRO A 180 -10.47 12.22 5.43
CA PRO A 180 -10.11 13.32 4.54
C PRO A 180 -8.68 13.79 4.79
N ALA A 181 -7.93 13.90 3.71
CA ALA A 181 -6.57 14.41 3.70
C ALA A 181 -6.35 15.15 2.39
N ASN A 182 -5.59 16.25 2.43
CA ASN A 182 -5.32 17.07 1.26
C ASN A 182 -3.81 17.22 1.10
N THR A 183 -3.34 17.17 -0.15
CA THR A 183 -1.97 17.62 -0.46
C THR A 183 -2.02 19.12 -0.72
N LEU A 184 -1.29 19.88 0.09
CA LEU A 184 -1.17 21.33 0.01
C LEU A 184 0.28 21.74 0.25
N SER A 185 0.62 22.99 -0.04
CA SER A 185 1.95 23.50 0.34
C SER A 185 2.09 23.60 1.85
N TYR A 186 3.34 23.51 2.33
CA TYR A 186 3.65 23.70 3.74
C TYR A 186 3.18 25.07 4.25
N GLU A 187 3.35 26.15 3.48
CA GLU A 187 2.89 27.49 3.88
C GLU A 187 1.36 27.56 4.05
N GLU A 188 0.59 26.98 3.12
CA GLU A 188 -0.87 26.92 3.22
C GLU A 188 -1.31 26.12 4.44
N PHE A 189 -0.59 25.02 4.76
CA PHE A 189 -0.87 24.24 5.97
C PHE A 189 -0.63 25.08 7.24
N LYS A 190 0.47 25.83 7.30
CA LYS A 190 0.78 26.69 8.46
C LYS A 190 -0.26 27.78 8.65
N GLU A 191 -0.68 28.41 7.56
CA GLU A 191 -1.69 29.46 7.59
C GLU A 191 -3.03 28.92 8.08
N ALA A 192 -3.47 27.78 7.54
CA ALA A 192 -4.71 27.13 7.94
C ALA A 192 -4.66 26.55 9.37
N TYR A 193 -3.49 26.07 9.81
CA TYR A 193 -3.29 25.40 11.09
C TYR A 193 -2.02 25.88 11.82
N PRO A 194 -2.03 27.08 12.43
CA PRO A 194 -0.84 27.63 13.08
C PRO A 194 -0.33 26.79 14.26
N ALA A 195 -1.23 26.08 14.94
CA ALA A 195 -0.93 25.12 16.01
C ALA A 195 -0.76 23.67 15.50
N GLY A 196 -0.79 23.46 14.18
CA GLY A 196 -0.60 22.17 13.55
C GLY A 196 0.80 21.61 13.80
N ARG A 197 0.93 20.30 13.70
CA ARG A 197 2.18 19.58 13.98
C ARG A 197 2.74 18.95 12.72
N ILE A 198 4.05 19.08 12.52
CA ILE A 198 4.73 18.60 11.30
C ILE A 198 5.50 17.32 11.64
N LEU A 199 5.29 16.25 10.87
CA LEU A 199 6.10 15.04 11.02
C LEU A 199 7.58 15.41 10.81
N SER A 200 8.41 15.06 11.78
CA SER A 200 9.84 15.38 11.78
C SER A 200 10.63 14.43 10.87
N ARG A 201 11.93 14.73 10.70
CA ARG A 201 12.90 13.83 10.05
C ARG A 201 13.50 12.79 11.02
N GLU A 202 13.08 12.80 12.29
CA GLU A 202 13.49 11.84 13.30
C GLU A 202 12.64 10.56 13.18
N THR A 203 12.98 9.72 12.21
CA THR A 203 12.21 8.52 11.86
C THR A 203 12.85 7.22 12.33
N GLY A 204 14.04 7.30 12.94
CA GLY A 204 14.85 6.14 13.33
C GLY A 204 15.77 5.60 12.22
N VAL A 205 15.74 6.18 11.02
CA VAL A 205 16.63 5.80 9.90
C VAL A 205 17.18 7.04 9.20
N THR A 206 18.35 6.90 8.57
CA THR A 206 18.96 7.95 7.76
C THR A 206 18.53 7.81 6.30
N ARG A 207 17.87 8.84 5.76
CA ARG A 207 17.44 8.93 4.35
C ARG A 207 17.76 10.31 3.79
N ALA A 208 17.80 10.40 2.46
CA ALA A 208 18.02 11.67 1.76
C ALA A 208 16.70 12.45 1.62
N TYR A 209 16.08 12.81 2.74
CA TYR A 209 14.89 13.66 2.73
C TYR A 209 15.15 14.98 2.01
N GLY A 210 14.18 15.39 1.19
CA GLY A 210 14.27 16.58 0.34
C GLY A 210 14.80 16.29 -1.07
N ARG A 211 15.37 15.11 -1.31
CA ARG A 211 15.71 14.61 -2.65
C ARG A 211 14.62 13.67 -3.14
N ASN A 212 14.01 13.97 -4.28
CA ASN A 212 13.01 13.10 -4.90
C ASN A 212 13.72 12.04 -5.77
N PRO A 213 13.66 10.74 -5.44
CA PRO A 213 14.26 9.70 -6.28
C PRO A 213 13.45 9.40 -7.55
N TYR A 214 12.25 9.98 -7.70
CA TYR A 214 11.31 9.74 -8.79
C TYR A 214 11.27 10.88 -9.83
N GLU A 215 12.16 11.88 -9.80
CA GLU A 215 12.10 13.05 -10.72
C GLU A 215 12.04 12.67 -12.21
N ALA A 216 12.81 11.66 -12.63
CA ALA A 216 12.78 11.16 -14.01
C ALA A 216 11.49 10.38 -14.33
N TYR A 217 10.94 9.71 -13.31
CA TYR A 217 9.68 9.00 -13.42
C TYR A 217 8.48 9.96 -13.47
N ASP A 218 8.54 11.10 -12.79
CA ASP A 218 7.43 12.07 -12.75
C ASP A 218 7.24 12.83 -14.08
N GLN A 219 8.19 12.73 -15.01
CA GLN A 219 8.08 13.36 -16.32
C GLN A 219 6.96 12.71 -17.15
N VAL A 220 6.04 13.52 -17.67
CA VAL A 220 4.83 13.09 -18.39
C VAL A 220 5.12 12.16 -19.58
N ASP A 221 6.26 12.36 -20.24
CA ASP A 221 6.71 11.64 -21.42
C ASP A 221 7.44 10.32 -21.10
N SER A 222 7.84 10.08 -19.86
CA SER A 222 8.53 8.83 -19.51
C SER A 222 7.54 7.67 -19.36
N ARG A 223 8.00 6.44 -19.66
CA ARG A 223 7.13 5.26 -19.63
C ARG A 223 6.69 4.95 -18.18
N PRO A 224 5.42 4.56 -17.96
CA PRO A 224 4.97 4.04 -16.68
C PRO A 224 5.86 2.88 -16.22
N PHE A 225 6.41 3.00 -15.01
CA PHE A 225 7.29 2.03 -14.39
C PHE A 225 6.42 0.97 -13.72
N LEU A 226 6.77 -0.30 -13.96
CA LEU A 226 6.07 -1.45 -13.36
C LEU A 226 4.56 -1.47 -13.63
N PHE A 227 4.11 -0.90 -14.76
CA PHE A 227 2.73 -0.95 -15.22
C PHE A 227 2.62 -1.87 -16.45
N SER A 228 1.74 -2.87 -16.39
CA SER A 228 1.53 -3.85 -17.47
C SER A 228 0.26 -3.59 -18.31
N GLY A 229 -0.55 -2.59 -17.95
CA GLY A 229 -1.75 -2.23 -18.70
C GLY A 229 -1.47 -1.37 -19.94
N ALA A 230 -2.50 -1.18 -20.76
CA ALA A 230 -2.47 -0.20 -21.85
C ALA A 230 -2.83 1.20 -21.28
N PRO A 231 -1.97 2.22 -21.46
CA PRO A 231 -2.36 3.60 -21.18
C PRO A 231 -3.57 4.03 -22.02
N ASP A 232 -4.42 4.86 -21.44
CA ASP A 232 -5.51 5.49 -22.18
C ASP A 232 -4.94 6.40 -23.28
N SER A 233 -5.31 6.19 -24.54
CA SER A 233 -4.76 6.95 -25.67
C SER A 233 -5.22 8.41 -25.70
N ARG A 234 -6.23 8.79 -24.91
CA ARG A 234 -6.74 10.16 -24.87
C ARG A 234 -5.82 11.13 -24.15
N ARG A 235 -4.95 10.63 -23.26
CA ARG A 235 -4.08 11.45 -22.40
C ARG A 235 -2.74 10.76 -22.13
N PRO A 236 -1.65 11.52 -21.96
CA PRO A 236 -0.43 10.94 -21.44
C PRO A 236 -0.65 10.25 -20.08
N PRO A 237 -0.10 9.05 -19.83
CA PRO A 237 -0.41 8.25 -18.64
C PRO A 237 -0.12 8.90 -17.28
N LYS A 238 0.67 9.98 -17.23
CA LYS A 238 1.02 10.72 -16.00
C LYS A 238 0.63 12.19 -16.06
N GLU A 239 -0.24 12.55 -17.00
CA GLU A 239 -0.82 13.89 -17.03
C GLU A 239 -1.59 14.14 -15.71
N ARG A 240 -1.28 15.26 -15.05
CA ARG A 240 -1.99 15.66 -13.83
C ARG A 240 -3.36 16.21 -14.22
N VAL A 241 -4.42 15.62 -13.66
CA VAL A 241 -5.80 16.04 -13.88
C VAL A 241 -6.44 16.48 -12.56
N ALA A 242 -7.32 17.48 -12.63
CA ALA A 242 -8.17 17.88 -11.52
C ALA A 242 -9.61 17.43 -11.82
N GLY A 243 -10.19 16.64 -10.93
CA GLY A 243 -11.60 16.24 -11.00
C GLY A 243 -12.42 17.06 -10.00
N VAL A 244 -13.55 17.60 -10.45
CA VAL A 244 -14.52 18.28 -9.60
C VAL A 244 -15.85 17.57 -9.76
N THR A 245 -16.46 17.16 -8.64
CA THR A 245 -17.84 16.67 -8.62
C THR A 245 -18.73 17.79 -8.10
N LEU A 246 -19.74 18.16 -8.87
CA LEU A 246 -20.72 19.20 -8.51
C LEU A 246 -22.07 18.52 -8.23
N GLY A 247 -22.57 18.61 -7.00
CA GLY A 247 -23.83 17.99 -6.55
C GLY A 247 -23.63 16.90 -5.49
N ASP A 248 -24.73 16.44 -4.88
CA ASP A 248 -24.71 15.39 -3.84
C ASP A 248 -24.58 14.00 -4.47
N ALA A 249 -23.73 13.17 -3.84
CA ALA A 249 -23.45 11.78 -4.20
C ALA A 249 -24.52 10.80 -3.70
#